data_AF-A0AAN7JGN7-F1
#
_entry.id   AF-A0AAN7JGN7-F1
#
_cell.length_a   1.000
_cell.length_b   1.000
_cell.length_c   1.000
_cell.angle_alpha   90.00
_cell.angle_beta   90.00
_cell.angle_gamma   90.00
#
_symmetry.space_group_name_H-M   'P 1'
#
loop_
_entity.id
_entity.type
_entity.pdbx_description
1 polymer ?
#
loop_
_entity_poly.entity_id
_entity_poly.type
_entity_poly.pdbx_seq_one_letter_code
_entity_poly.pdbx_strand_id
1 'polypeptide(L)' 'MNVSEDGLVMAEEVEARVRELMDSEVGKSVKERTLTMKAEAEAALSPNGSSRAALARLVDSFNIGS' A
#
# COMPACT_ATOMS: atom_id res chain seq x y z
N MET A 1 8.06 -23.21 -0.66
CA MET A 1 7.25 -22.85 0.51
C MET A 1 7.32 -24.01 1.49
N ASN A 2 8.09 -23.86 2.56
CA ASN A 2 8.23 -24.87 3.61
C ASN A 2 7.10 -24.74 4.64
N VAL A 3 6.19 -25.71 4.64
CA VAL A 3 4.98 -25.74 5.47
C VAL A 3 4.88 -27.15 6.07
N SER A 4 4.54 -27.21 7.36
CA SER A 4 4.26 -28.47 8.08
C SER A 4 3.01 -29.17 7.53
N GLU A 5 2.84 -30.44 7.89
CA GLU A 5 1.64 -31.23 7.57
C GLU A 5 0.35 -30.60 8.16
N ASP A 6 0.47 -29.92 9.30
CA ASP A 6 -0.62 -29.17 9.94
C ASP A 6 -0.90 -27.81 9.27
N GLY A 7 -0.22 -27.48 8.18
CA GLY A 7 -0.43 -26.24 7.42
C GLY A 7 0.26 -25.00 8.02
N LEU A 8 1.12 -25.16 9.03
CA LEU A 8 1.88 -24.05 9.61
C LEU A 8 3.14 -23.75 8.78
N VAL A 9 3.41 -22.47 8.55
CA VAL A 9 4.64 -22.03 7.89
C VAL A 9 5.83 -22.25 8.82
N MET A 10 6.85 -22.94 8.30
CA MET A 10 8.03 -23.31 9.08
C MET A 10 8.96 -22.12 9.28
N ALA A 11 9.74 -22.14 10.36
CA ALA A 11 10.68 -21.05 10.70
C ALA A 11 11.66 -20.76 9.56
N GLU A 12 12.12 -21.79 8.86
CA GLU A 12 13.06 -21.66 7.75
C GLU A 12 12.43 -20.95 6.54
N GLU A 13 11.13 -21.15 6.27
CA GLU A 13 10.44 -20.40 5.22
C GLU A 13 10.31 -18.93 5.61
N VAL A 14 9.93 -18.65 6.87
CA VAL A 14 9.82 -17.28 7.38
C VAL A 14 11.15 -16.56 7.25
N GLU A 15 12.25 -17.19 7.70
CA GLU A 15 13.60 -16.63 7.59
C GLU A 15 13.97 -16.34 6.14
N ALA A 16 13.74 -17.30 5.23
CA ALA A 16 14.06 -17.14 3.82
C ALA A 16 13.30 -15.97 3.17
N ARG A 17 11.99 -15.84 3.44
CA ARG A 17 11.15 -14.78 2.86
C ARG A 17 11.42 -13.42 3.49
N VAL A 18 11.72 -13.37 4.79
CA VAL A 18 12.15 -12.12 5.44
C VAL A 18 13.46 -11.63 4.82
N ARG A 19 14.45 -12.52 4.63
CA ARG A 19 15.71 -12.16 3.99
C ARG A 19 15.51 -11.70 2.56
N GLU A 20 14.68 -12.39 1.77
CA GLU A 20 14.35 -11.95 0.41
C GLU A 20 13.71 -10.57 0.40
N LEU A 21 12.75 -10.30 1.29
CA LEU A 21 12.08 -9.00 1.37
C LEU A 21 13.02 -7.87 1.79
N MET A 22 13.97 -8.14 2.67
CA MET A 22 14.83 -7.11 3.26
C MET A 22 16.11 -6.87 2.46
N ASP A 23 16.71 -7.93 1.92
CA ASP A 23 18.09 -7.89 1.44
C ASP A 23 18.22 -8.10 -0.08
N SER A 24 17.13 -8.41 -0.80
CA SER A 24 17.16 -8.63 -2.25
C SER A 24 16.68 -7.41 -3.06
N GLU A 25 17.03 -7.40 -4.35
CA GLU A 25 16.51 -6.41 -5.31
C GLU A 25 15.00 -6.52 -5.50
N VAL A 26 14.42 -7.72 -5.37
CA VAL A 26 12.96 -7.92 -5.40
C VAL A 26 12.32 -7.18 -4.22
N GLY A 27 12.88 -7.35 -3.02
CA GLY A 27 12.45 -6.66 -1.81
C GLY A 27 12.55 -5.14 -1.91
N LYS A 28 13.67 -4.62 -2.46
CA LYS A 28 13.85 -3.19 -2.74
C LYS A 28 12.80 -2.64 -3.69
N SER A 29 12.51 -3.35 -4.79
CA SER A 29 11.48 -2.94 -5.75
C SER A 29 10.08 -2.86 -5.11
N VAL A 30 9.73 -3.83 -4.25
CA VAL A 30 8.47 -3.82 -3.48
C VAL A 30 8.40 -2.60 -2.56
N LYS A 31 9.50 -2.31 -1.84
CA LYS A 31 9.60 -1.15 -0.95
C LYS A 31 9.46 0.17 -1.71
N GLU A 32 10.16 0.33 -2.84
CA GLU A 32 10.09 1.54 -3.67
C GLU A 32 8.67 1.80 -4.17
N ARG A 33 8.02 0.77 -4.74
CA ARG A 33 6.62 0.87 -5.18
C ARG A 33 5.67 1.29 -4.05
N THR A 34 5.88 0.74 -2.86
CA THR A 34 5.07 1.07 -1.67
C THR A 34 5.30 2.52 -1.22
N LEU A 35 6.55 2.99 -1.24
CA LEU A 35 6.87 4.38 -0.89
C LEU A 35 6.32 5.38 -1.91
N THR A 36 6.38 5.07 -3.21
CA THR A 36 5.74 5.89 -4.25
C THR A 36 4.24 6.00 -4.03
N MET A 37 3.56 4.86 -3.82
CA MET A 37 2.11 4.86 -3.55
C MET A 37 1.77 5.64 -2.28
N LYS A 38 2.60 5.53 -1.22
CA LYS A 38 2.44 6.34 0.00
C LYS A 38 2.50 7.83 -0.31
N ALA A 39 3.52 8.28 -1.05
CA ALA A 39 3.68 9.69 -1.40
C ALA A 39 2.53 10.20 -2.27
N GLU A 40 2.06 9.39 -3.22
CA GLU A 40 0.90 9.73 -4.06
C GLU A 40 -0.39 9.85 -3.23
N ALA A 41 -0.61 8.94 -2.29
CA ALA A 41 -1.76 9.00 -1.38
C ALA A 41 -1.71 10.24 -0.46
N GLU A 42 -0.53 10.57 0.09
CA GLU A 42 -0.33 11.78 0.87
C GLU A 42 -0.60 13.05 0.04
N ALA A 43 -0.14 13.09 -1.21
CA ALA A 43 -0.39 14.20 -2.13
C ALA A 43 -1.89 14.34 -2.46
N ALA A 44 -2.57 13.23 -2.74
CA ALA A 44 -4.00 13.21 -3.04
C ALA A 44 -4.88 13.66 -1.85
N LEU A 45 -4.43 13.41 -0.62
CA LEU A 45 -5.10 13.81 0.63
C LEU A 45 -4.62 15.16 1.20
N SER A 46 -3.64 15.81 0.60
CA SER A 46 -3.18 17.15 0.99
C SER A 46 -4.30 18.19 0.86
N PRO A 47 -4.22 19.38 1.49
CA PRO A 47 -5.27 20.40 1.43
C PRO A 47 -5.73 20.77 0.01
N ASN A 48 -4.82 20.74 -0.97
CA ASN A 48 -5.11 20.98 -2.40
C ASN A 48 -5.09 19.69 -3.23
N GLY A 49 -5.18 18.54 -2.56
CA GLY A 49 -5.07 17.22 -3.15
C GLY A 49 -6.32 16.82 -3.92
N SER A 50 -6.12 15.94 -4.91
CA SER A 50 -7.16 15.50 -5.84
C SER A 50 -8.33 14.80 -5.16
N SER A 51 -8.09 13.96 -4.15
CA SER A 51 -9.17 13.24 -3.44
C SER A 51 -10.08 14.20 -2.68
N ARG A 52 -9.52 15.21 -2.02
CA ARG A 52 -10.31 16.24 -1.31
C ARG A 52 -11.07 17.14 -2.28
N ALA A 53 -10.44 17.52 -3.39
CA ALA A 53 -11.11 18.29 -4.43
C ALA A 53 -12.28 17.53 -5.07
N ALA A 54 -12.11 16.22 -5.34
CA ALA A 54 -13.18 15.37 -5.84
C ALA A 54 -14.33 15.23 -4.84
N LEU A 55 -14.01 15.05 -3.56
CA LEU A 55 -15.02 14.99 -2.50
C LEU A 55 -15.79 16.31 -2.34
N ALA A 56 -15.11 17.46 -2.41
CA ALA A 56 -15.78 18.76 -2.36
C ALA A 56 -16.78 18.92 -3.51
N ARG A 57 -16.37 18.59 -4.74
CA ARG A 57 -17.26 18.60 -5.91
C ARG A 57 -18.48 17.68 -5.76
N LEU A 58 -18.30 16.52 -5.13
CA LEU A 58 -19.41 15.61 -4.84
C LEU A 58 -20.38 16.20 -3.82
N VAL A 59 -19.89 16.86 -2.77
CA VAL A 59 -20.75 17.52 -1.78
C VAL A 59 -21.50 18.69 -2.42
N ASP A 60 -20.82 19.49 -3.24
CA ASP A 60 -21.44 20.61 -3.96
C ASP A 60 -22.56 20.14 -4.90
N SER A 61 -22.42 18.97 -5.54
CA SER A 61 -23.46 18.45 -6.43
C SER A 61 -24.76 18.08 -5.70
N PHE A 62 -24.72 17.78 -4.40
CA PHE A 62 -25.92 17.60 -3.58
C PHE A 62 -26.60 18.93 -3.22
N ASN A 63 -25.81 19.98 -3.04
CA ASN A 63 -26.33 21.30 -2.69
C ASN A 63 -27.00 22.01 -3.88
N ILE A 64 -26.68 21.64 -5.11
CA ILE A 64 -27.30 22.19 -6.33
C ILE A 64 -28.73 21.66 -6.53
N GLY A 65 -29.08 20.52 -5.89
CA GLY A 65 -30.42 19.93 -5.95
C GLY A 65 -31.34 20.26 -4.77
N SER A 66 -30.92 21.13 -3.84
CA SER A 66 -31.66 21.54 -2.63
C SER A 66 -32.25 22.94 -2.77
#